data_AF-A0A3N6BK83-F1
#
_entry.id   AF-A0A3N6BK83-F1
#
_cell.length_a   1.000
_cell.length_b   1.000
_cell.length_c   1.000
_cell.angle_alpha   90.00
_cell.angle_beta   90.00
_cell.angle_gamma   90.00
#
_symmetry.space_group_name_H-M   'P 1'
#
loop_
_entity.id
_entity.type
_entity.pdbx_description
1 polymer ?
#
loop_
_entity_poly.entity_id
_entity_poly.type
_entity_poly.pdbx_seq_one_letter_code
_entity_poly.pdbx_strand_id
1 'polypeptide(L)'
;AGVITIGAVHDFTALFVAVREGGKSIAEVARRTLGKTGFVFYVLFAILLCLLVCAAFLQLTAIALTSTLPPDDVNITPGSEGGLRMLHEGGEMRVQIGGVASMSVIVMTLLAPFIGYLIYKRKMNVWLVTVIAFVVSMGSIVFGYFFPITLDPTAWIIIITCYVFFAAWIPVWIILQPRDFVNAQILFLGLASMVVGVIGAGMKGAVINIPSFNMTDALSAPNLGVLWPFLFITIACGASSGAHGLVCGGTSCKQISNEKHARMIGYGGMLLEGLLALCVILMISGGMDFEKYKSIVYPAGGGSNAPLAFALGLGSILNMSLGLPTVLGTIWGILLLEGFLVTTIDALVRLARYLFEELWLTIMDNPPAILRSRVFNSLIVVAGFLTLTFTNAYLKIWPIFGAANQLLAALTLIAVTAWLAQKSRKYWFTAIPAAFMLITTLTALVILLGRHLAAPNYTLALTDIVLLILAAGVVVLTFKYFYNLRARFALEAAK
;
A
#
# COMPACT_ATOMS: atom_id res chain seq x y z
N ALA A 1 10.18 14.39 -7.50
CA ALA A 1 10.13 15.57 -6.62
C ALA A 1 9.26 15.33 -5.38
N GLY A 2 7.95 15.08 -5.52
CA GLY A 2 7.04 14.89 -4.37
C GLY A 2 7.47 13.82 -3.37
N VAL A 3 7.90 12.64 -3.85
CA VAL A 3 8.48 11.58 -3.01
C VAL A 3 9.60 12.09 -2.09
N ILE A 4 10.51 12.91 -2.63
CA ILE A 4 11.72 13.36 -1.93
C ILE A 4 11.40 14.47 -0.91
N THR A 5 10.52 15.40 -1.29
CA THR A 5 10.25 16.63 -0.53
C THR A 5 9.03 16.56 0.38
N ILE A 6 8.10 15.65 0.11
CA ILE A 6 6.84 15.49 0.86
C ILE A 6 6.85 14.12 1.55
N GLY A 7 6.79 13.02 0.80
CA GLY A 7 6.61 11.68 1.36
C GLY A 7 7.77 11.23 2.24
N ALA A 8 9.01 11.41 1.79
CA ALA A 8 10.17 10.96 2.56
C ALA A 8 10.35 11.79 3.82
N VAL A 9 9.98 13.08 3.77
CA VAL A 9 9.91 13.96 4.94
C VAL A 9 8.79 13.51 5.88
N HIS A 10 7.60 13.23 5.35
CA HIS A 10 6.45 12.74 6.10
C HIS A 10 6.81 11.46 6.88
N ASP A 11 7.31 10.43 6.19
CA ASP A 11 7.58 9.11 6.80
C ASP A 11 8.69 9.19 7.83
N PHE A 12 9.80 9.86 7.50
CA PHE A 12 10.89 10.05 8.44
C PHE A 12 10.43 10.78 9.70
N THR A 13 9.72 11.89 9.55
CA THR A 13 9.36 12.73 10.69
C THR A 13 8.25 12.11 11.53
N ALA A 14 7.29 11.43 10.91
CA ALA A 14 6.29 10.63 11.62
C ALA A 14 6.96 9.53 12.46
N LEU A 15 7.87 8.76 11.86
CA LEU A 15 8.60 7.71 12.55
C LEU A 15 9.47 8.25 13.69
N PHE A 16 10.19 9.34 13.44
CA PHE A 16 11.03 10.02 14.43
C PHE A 16 10.23 10.50 15.63
N VAL A 17 9.11 11.20 15.40
CA VAL A 17 8.24 11.69 16.48
C VAL A 17 7.64 10.53 17.26
N ALA A 18 7.17 9.48 16.59
CA ALA A 18 6.63 8.29 17.26
C ALA A 18 7.68 7.61 18.17
N VAL A 19 8.93 7.49 17.72
CA VAL A 19 10.04 6.97 18.54
C VAL A 19 10.29 7.86 19.76
N ARG A 20 10.33 9.19 19.57
CA ARG A 20 10.54 10.16 20.66
C ARG A 20 9.39 10.22 21.67
N GLU A 21 8.20 9.83 21.27
CA GLU A 21 7.00 9.75 22.12
C GLU A 21 6.79 8.35 22.73
N GLY A 22 7.83 7.51 22.74
CA GLY A 22 7.80 6.19 23.39
C GLY A 22 7.03 5.12 22.59
N GLY A 23 6.99 5.26 21.27
CA GLY A 23 6.30 4.31 20.37
C GLY A 23 4.78 4.49 20.32
N LYS A 24 4.28 5.68 20.69
CA LYS A 24 2.87 6.04 20.57
C LYS A 24 2.47 6.27 19.11
N SER A 25 1.19 6.02 18.81
CA SER A 25 0.62 6.28 17.48
C SER A 25 0.63 7.78 17.18
N ILE A 26 0.74 8.13 15.90
CA ILE A 26 0.62 9.53 15.47
C ILE A 26 -0.75 10.12 15.83
N ALA A 27 -1.79 9.29 15.82
CA ALA A 27 -3.12 9.66 16.31
C ALA A 27 -3.04 10.17 17.76
N GLU A 28 -2.38 9.41 18.65
CA GLU A 28 -2.24 9.78 20.06
C GLU A 28 -1.33 11.01 20.26
N VAL A 29 -0.29 11.19 19.43
CA VAL A 29 0.50 12.43 19.41
C VAL A 29 -0.38 13.62 18.99
N ALA A 30 -1.23 13.44 17.97
CA ALA A 30 -2.19 14.43 17.50
C ALA A 30 -3.31 14.69 18.50
N ARG A 31 -3.65 13.74 19.39
CA ARG A 31 -4.66 13.95 20.45
C ARG A 31 -4.31 15.11 21.37
N ARG A 32 -3.02 15.30 21.68
CA ARG A 32 -2.55 16.42 22.51
C ARG A 32 -2.76 17.79 21.86
N THR A 33 -2.82 17.83 20.52
CA THR A 33 -2.96 19.06 19.74
C THR A 33 -4.40 19.30 19.29
N LEU A 34 -5.10 18.24 18.86
CA LEU A 34 -6.46 18.28 18.31
C LEU A 34 -7.57 17.99 19.32
N GLY A 35 -7.23 17.52 20.53
CA GLY A 35 -8.19 17.12 21.55
C GLY A 35 -8.90 15.80 21.25
N LYS A 36 -9.87 15.44 22.11
CA LYS A 36 -10.63 14.18 22.02
C LYS A 36 -11.39 14.05 20.70
N THR A 37 -12.04 15.11 20.26
CA THR A 37 -12.85 15.12 19.03
C THR A 37 -11.99 14.89 17.78
N GLY A 38 -10.86 15.59 17.65
CA GLY A 38 -9.97 15.40 16.51
C GLY A 38 -9.32 14.02 16.48
N PHE A 39 -9.02 13.44 17.64
CA PHE A 39 -8.55 12.06 17.73
C PHE A 39 -9.58 11.05 17.22
N VAL A 40 -10.84 11.16 17.65
CA VAL A 40 -11.91 10.24 17.21
C VAL A 40 -12.07 10.29 15.69
N PHE A 41 -12.07 11.49 15.09
CA PHE A 41 -12.15 11.62 13.64
C PHE A 41 -10.93 11.00 12.92
N TYR A 42 -9.72 11.23 13.43
CA TYR A 42 -8.51 10.63 12.87
C TYR A 42 -8.58 9.10 12.89
N VAL A 43 -8.98 8.50 14.03
CA VAL A 43 -9.04 7.05 14.20
C VAL A 43 -10.12 6.42 13.34
N LEU A 44 -11.33 6.99 13.30
CA LEU A 44 -12.42 6.50 12.46
C LEU A 44 -12.01 6.44 10.98
N PHE A 45 -11.30 7.46 10.54
CA PHE A 45 -10.81 7.53 9.19
C PHE A 45 -9.69 6.54 8.91
N ALA A 46 -8.73 6.41 9.83
CA ALA A 46 -7.67 5.43 9.74
C ALA A 46 -8.25 4.00 9.67
N ILE A 47 -9.32 3.71 10.40
CA ILE A 47 -10.05 2.44 10.30
C ILE A 47 -10.65 2.29 8.90
N LEU A 48 -11.42 3.26 8.42
CA LEU A 48 -12.04 3.21 7.09
C LEU A 48 -10.99 2.99 5.99
N LEU A 49 -9.88 3.72 6.07
CA LEU A 49 -8.73 3.59 5.18
C LEU A 49 -8.19 2.16 5.19
N CYS A 50 -7.91 1.60 6.38
CA CYS A 50 -7.41 0.24 6.50
C CYS A 50 -8.38 -0.78 5.91
N LEU A 51 -9.68 -0.65 6.19
CA LEU A 51 -10.71 -1.57 5.64
C LEU A 51 -10.75 -1.52 4.11
N LEU A 52 -10.68 -0.32 3.53
CA LEU A 52 -10.75 -0.14 2.09
C LEU A 52 -9.50 -0.69 1.39
N VAL A 53 -8.31 -0.42 1.93
CA VAL A 53 -7.06 -0.95 1.37
C VAL A 53 -7.01 -2.46 1.51
N CYS A 54 -7.42 -3.01 2.66
CA CYS A 54 -7.54 -4.47 2.83
C CYS A 54 -8.47 -5.07 1.78
N ALA A 55 -9.65 -4.47 1.53
CA ALA A 55 -10.59 -4.98 0.54
C ALA A 55 -10.01 -4.95 -0.89
N ALA A 56 -9.41 -3.84 -1.28
CA ALA A 56 -8.81 -3.69 -2.61
C ALA A 56 -7.63 -4.64 -2.80
N PHE A 57 -6.73 -4.74 -1.81
CA PHE A 57 -5.54 -5.57 -1.92
C PHE A 57 -5.89 -7.06 -1.84
N LEU A 58 -6.93 -7.43 -1.09
CA LEU A 58 -7.44 -8.79 -1.08
C LEU A 58 -7.96 -9.20 -2.46
N GLN A 59 -8.75 -8.34 -3.10
CA GLN A 59 -9.25 -8.60 -4.45
C GLN A 59 -8.09 -8.67 -5.47
N LEU A 60 -7.16 -7.72 -5.43
CA LEU A 60 -6.00 -7.70 -6.33
C LEU A 60 -5.10 -8.92 -6.12
N THR A 61 -4.93 -9.37 -4.88
CA THR A 61 -4.19 -10.61 -4.57
C THR A 61 -4.91 -11.80 -5.19
N ALA A 62 -6.21 -11.96 -4.97
CA ALA A 62 -6.97 -13.07 -5.53
C ALA A 62 -6.90 -13.10 -7.06
N ILE A 63 -6.97 -11.94 -7.72
CA ILE A 63 -6.80 -11.81 -9.18
C ILE A 63 -5.37 -12.19 -9.60
N ALA A 64 -4.35 -11.70 -8.90
CA ALA A 64 -2.95 -11.99 -9.21
C ALA A 64 -2.64 -13.50 -9.08
N LEU A 65 -3.13 -14.13 -8.00
CA LEU A 65 -2.95 -15.55 -7.70
C LEU A 65 -3.68 -16.49 -8.67
N THR A 66 -4.68 -15.98 -9.39
CA THR A 66 -5.48 -16.75 -10.37
C THR A 66 -5.24 -16.31 -11.80
N SER A 67 -4.26 -15.42 -12.04
CA SER A 67 -4.00 -14.88 -13.37
C SER A 67 -3.52 -15.95 -14.36
N THR A 68 -4.14 -15.93 -15.53
CA THR A 68 -3.85 -16.77 -16.70
C THR A 68 -3.53 -15.90 -17.92
N LEU A 69 -2.74 -16.40 -18.85
CA LEU A 69 -2.40 -15.69 -20.09
C LEU A 69 -2.57 -16.53 -21.35
N PRO A 70 -2.90 -15.92 -22.50
CA PRO A 70 -2.71 -16.57 -23.79
C PRO A 70 -1.24 -17.01 -23.98
N PRO A 71 -0.98 -18.22 -24.51
CA PRO A 71 0.38 -18.72 -24.74
C PRO A 71 1.21 -17.79 -25.64
N ASP A 72 0.57 -17.15 -26.61
CA ASP A 72 1.22 -16.22 -27.55
C ASP A 72 1.79 -14.99 -26.85
N ASP A 73 1.13 -14.47 -25.82
CA ASP A 73 1.58 -13.29 -25.06
C ASP A 73 2.90 -13.55 -24.30
N VAL A 74 3.26 -14.82 -24.12
CA VAL A 74 4.46 -15.23 -23.38
C VAL A 74 5.39 -16.14 -24.17
N ASN A 75 5.16 -16.29 -25.49
CA ASN A 75 5.96 -17.12 -26.38
C ASN A 75 6.04 -18.61 -25.96
N ILE A 76 4.96 -19.18 -25.42
CA ILE A 76 4.87 -20.62 -25.14
C ILE A 76 4.11 -21.32 -26.27
N THR A 77 4.72 -22.36 -26.85
CA THR A 77 4.02 -23.32 -27.71
C THR A 77 3.57 -24.54 -26.92
N PRO A 78 2.45 -25.19 -27.30
CA PRO A 78 2.02 -26.44 -26.67
C PRO A 78 3.15 -27.48 -26.64
N GLY A 79 3.49 -27.99 -25.45
CA GLY A 79 4.62 -28.91 -25.23
C GLY A 79 5.95 -28.26 -24.83
N SER A 80 6.05 -26.92 -24.82
CA SER A 80 7.17 -26.15 -24.24
C SER A 80 6.85 -25.59 -22.85
N GLU A 81 5.69 -25.97 -22.30
CA GLU A 81 5.12 -25.48 -21.03
C GLU A 81 5.93 -25.81 -19.77
N GLY A 82 6.86 -26.76 -19.84
CA GLY A 82 7.75 -27.10 -18.72
C GLY A 82 6.96 -27.52 -17.47
N GLY A 83 7.17 -26.83 -16.34
CA GLY A 83 6.43 -27.06 -15.10
C GLY A 83 5.05 -26.37 -15.03
N LEU A 84 4.73 -25.54 -16.03
CA LEU A 84 3.51 -24.73 -16.02
C LEU A 84 2.30 -25.54 -16.48
N ARG A 85 1.14 -25.22 -15.91
CA ARG A 85 -0.12 -25.86 -16.29
C ARG A 85 -0.81 -25.05 -17.38
N MET A 86 -1.26 -25.76 -18.40
CA MET A 86 -2.16 -25.22 -19.41
C MET A 86 -3.61 -25.50 -19.02
N LEU A 87 -4.45 -24.47 -19.09
CA LEU A 87 -5.90 -24.56 -18.88
C LEU A 87 -6.62 -24.27 -20.19
N HIS A 88 -7.72 -24.97 -20.40
CA HIS A 88 -8.67 -24.65 -21.47
C HIS A 88 -9.82 -23.86 -20.82
N GLU A 89 -9.86 -22.56 -21.03
CA GLU A 89 -10.94 -21.69 -20.54
C GLU A 89 -11.62 -21.01 -21.73
N GLY A 90 -12.95 -21.15 -21.84
CA GLY A 90 -13.73 -20.48 -22.89
C GLY A 90 -13.42 -20.92 -24.33
N GLY A 91 -12.79 -22.08 -24.52
CA GLY A 91 -12.37 -22.58 -25.84
C GLY A 91 -10.98 -22.12 -26.28
N GLU A 92 -10.28 -21.32 -25.47
CA GLU A 92 -8.91 -20.88 -25.71
C GLU A 92 -7.94 -21.53 -24.72
N MET A 93 -6.72 -21.83 -25.21
CA MET A 93 -5.62 -22.28 -24.37
C MET A 93 -5.07 -21.11 -23.57
N ARG A 94 -4.83 -21.32 -22.27
CA ARG A 94 -4.23 -20.32 -21.38
C ARG A 94 -3.18 -20.94 -20.47
N VAL A 95 -2.04 -20.27 -20.35
CA VAL A 95 -0.95 -20.58 -19.43
C VAL A 95 -1.32 -20.06 -18.04
N GLN A 96 -1.21 -20.93 -17.04
CA GLN A 96 -1.42 -20.57 -15.65
C GLN A 96 -0.14 -20.01 -15.03
N ILE A 97 -0.20 -18.75 -14.57
CA ILE A 97 0.97 -18.05 -14.01
C ILE A 97 0.78 -17.76 -12.52
N GLY A 98 -0.41 -17.33 -12.10
CA GLY A 98 -0.70 -16.99 -10.70
C GLY A 98 -0.52 -18.17 -9.72
N GLY A 99 -0.60 -19.41 -10.21
CA GLY A 99 -0.42 -20.61 -9.38
C GLY A 99 0.98 -20.78 -8.80
N VAL A 100 2.00 -20.26 -9.51
CA VAL A 100 3.38 -20.26 -9.02
C VAL A 100 3.51 -19.33 -7.82
N ALA A 101 2.92 -18.13 -7.90
CA ALA A 101 2.91 -17.18 -6.80
C ALA A 101 2.15 -17.73 -5.60
N SER A 102 0.97 -18.32 -5.83
CA SER A 102 0.16 -18.95 -4.79
C SER A 102 0.94 -19.96 -3.93
N MET A 103 1.66 -20.87 -4.60
CA MET A 103 2.47 -21.87 -3.90
C MET A 103 3.65 -21.22 -3.17
N SER A 104 4.32 -20.25 -3.81
CA SER A 104 5.43 -19.53 -3.19
C SER A 104 5.02 -18.89 -1.85
N VAL A 105 3.85 -18.25 -1.81
CA VAL A 105 3.28 -17.62 -0.60
C VAL A 105 3.03 -18.62 0.50
N ILE A 106 2.44 -19.76 0.16
CA ILE A 106 2.14 -20.83 1.12
C ILE A 106 3.46 -21.29 1.75
N VAL A 107 4.47 -21.61 0.93
CA VAL A 107 5.78 -22.08 1.41
C VAL A 107 6.46 -21.03 2.29
N MET A 108 6.52 -19.77 1.85
CA MET A 108 7.12 -18.68 2.64
C MET A 108 6.39 -18.47 3.97
N THR A 109 5.07 -18.54 3.97
CA THR A 109 4.25 -18.33 5.18
C THR A 109 4.40 -19.49 6.17
N LEU A 110 4.47 -20.74 5.69
CA LEU A 110 4.70 -21.91 6.54
C LEU A 110 6.11 -21.94 7.14
N LEU A 111 7.11 -21.42 6.42
CA LEU A 111 8.50 -21.37 6.89
C LEU A 111 8.84 -20.10 7.71
N ALA A 112 7.98 -19.08 7.71
CA ALA A 112 8.19 -17.86 8.48
C ALA A 112 8.43 -18.10 9.99
N PRO A 113 7.65 -18.96 10.71
CA PRO A 113 7.91 -19.27 12.12
C PRO A 113 9.30 -19.86 12.38
N PHE A 114 9.81 -20.66 11.45
CA PHE A 114 11.16 -21.22 11.55
C PHE A 114 12.21 -20.10 11.46
N ILE A 115 12.09 -19.20 10.48
CA ILE A 115 12.97 -18.03 10.35
C ILE A 115 12.88 -17.14 11.60
N GLY A 116 11.69 -16.90 12.13
CA GLY A 116 11.49 -16.16 13.38
C GLY A 116 12.15 -16.81 14.58
N TYR A 117 12.09 -18.14 14.68
CA TYR A 117 12.82 -18.89 15.70
C TYR A 117 14.34 -18.71 15.58
N LEU A 118 14.91 -18.76 14.36
CA LEU A 118 16.34 -18.56 14.15
C LEU A 118 16.81 -17.15 14.58
N ILE A 119 16.05 -16.12 14.23
CA ILE A 119 16.38 -14.73 14.55
C ILE A 119 16.19 -14.44 16.05
N TYR A 120 15.01 -14.72 16.60
CA TYR A 120 14.63 -14.21 17.93
C TYR A 120 14.93 -15.17 19.07
N LYS A 121 14.89 -16.49 18.85
CA LYS A 121 15.13 -17.48 19.91
C LYS A 121 16.55 -18.01 19.88
N ARG A 122 17.06 -18.38 18.70
CA ARG A 122 18.45 -18.84 18.54
C ARG A 122 19.45 -17.69 18.45
N LYS A 123 18.98 -16.44 18.27
CA LYS A 123 19.81 -15.23 18.14
C LYS A 123 20.93 -15.42 17.11
N MET A 124 20.63 -16.13 16.02
CA MET A 124 21.59 -16.34 14.94
C MET A 124 21.94 -15.00 14.28
N ASN A 125 23.15 -14.90 13.74
CA ASN A 125 23.58 -13.72 13.01
C ASN A 125 22.60 -13.46 11.85
N VAL A 126 22.05 -12.24 11.80
CA VAL A 126 21.05 -11.82 10.80
C VAL A 126 21.54 -12.08 9.38
N TRP A 127 22.84 -11.85 9.09
CA TRP A 127 23.39 -12.10 7.76
C TRP A 127 23.30 -13.56 7.31
N LEU A 128 23.53 -14.50 8.22
CA LEU A 128 23.37 -15.92 7.93
C LEU A 128 21.89 -16.25 7.70
N VAL A 129 20.99 -15.66 8.49
CA VAL A 129 19.56 -15.84 8.30
C VAL A 129 19.07 -15.19 7.00
N THR A 130 19.67 -14.09 6.54
CA THR A 130 19.40 -13.50 5.21
C THR A 130 19.69 -14.52 4.11
N VAL A 131 20.81 -15.23 4.18
CA VAL A 131 21.14 -16.29 3.20
C VAL A 131 20.12 -17.42 3.25
N ILE A 132 19.72 -17.86 4.45
CA ILE A 132 18.67 -18.88 4.60
C ILE A 132 17.34 -18.38 4.02
N ALA A 133 16.94 -17.15 4.33
CA ALA A 133 15.73 -16.52 3.83
C ALA A 133 15.74 -16.38 2.30
N PHE A 134 16.89 -16.07 1.71
CA PHE A 134 17.10 -16.05 0.26
C PHE A 134 16.93 -17.45 -0.35
N VAL A 135 17.50 -18.49 0.26
CA VAL A 135 17.32 -19.87 -0.21
C VAL A 135 15.85 -20.29 -0.10
N VAL A 136 15.17 -19.92 0.98
CA VAL A 136 13.74 -20.19 1.17
C VAL A 136 12.90 -19.47 0.11
N SER A 137 13.17 -18.19 -0.16
CA SER A 137 12.39 -17.42 -1.14
C SER A 137 12.64 -17.84 -2.58
N MET A 138 13.88 -18.15 -2.97
CA MET A 138 14.16 -18.68 -4.31
C MET A 138 13.63 -20.12 -4.45
N GLY A 139 13.79 -20.94 -3.41
CA GLY A 139 13.27 -22.30 -3.36
C GLY A 139 11.74 -22.36 -3.45
N SER A 140 11.02 -21.41 -2.85
CA SER A 140 9.56 -21.36 -2.92
C SER A 140 9.05 -21.06 -4.33
N ILE A 141 9.78 -20.25 -5.10
CA ILE A 141 9.46 -19.95 -6.50
C ILE A 141 9.70 -21.18 -7.38
N VAL A 142 10.85 -21.84 -7.22
CA VAL A 142 11.15 -23.07 -7.96
C VAL A 142 10.12 -24.16 -7.63
N PHE A 143 9.78 -24.33 -6.35
CA PHE A 143 8.75 -25.28 -5.93
C PHE A 143 7.38 -24.92 -6.51
N GLY A 144 7.01 -23.64 -6.51
CA GLY A 144 5.78 -23.17 -7.13
C GLY A 144 5.74 -23.34 -8.64
N TYR A 145 6.89 -23.28 -9.33
CA TYR A 145 6.98 -23.51 -10.77
C TYR A 145 6.66 -24.96 -11.14
N PHE A 146 7.07 -25.93 -10.32
CA PHE A 146 6.76 -27.36 -10.56
C PHE A 146 5.43 -27.82 -9.97
N PHE A 147 4.97 -27.18 -8.88
CA PHE A 147 3.73 -27.53 -8.18
C PHE A 147 2.80 -26.31 -8.03
N PRO A 148 2.34 -25.70 -9.13
CA PRO A 148 1.44 -24.55 -9.05
C PRO A 148 0.08 -24.96 -8.46
N ILE A 149 -0.40 -24.20 -7.48
CA ILE A 149 -1.74 -24.34 -6.90
C ILE A 149 -2.57 -23.16 -7.33
N THR A 150 -3.72 -23.43 -7.92
CA THR A 150 -4.75 -22.41 -8.18
C THR A 150 -6.08 -22.88 -7.67
N LEU A 151 -6.75 -21.97 -6.99
CA LEU A 151 -8.10 -22.12 -6.51
C LEU A 151 -8.94 -20.99 -7.13
N ASP A 152 -10.25 -21.11 -7.02
CA ASP A 152 -11.16 -20.02 -7.41
C ASP A 152 -10.78 -18.71 -6.68
N PRO A 153 -10.90 -17.53 -7.33
CA PRO A 153 -10.63 -16.25 -6.67
C PRO A 153 -11.38 -16.06 -5.34
N THR A 154 -12.61 -16.56 -5.26
CA THR A 154 -13.44 -16.53 -4.04
C THR A 154 -12.85 -17.40 -2.93
N ALA A 155 -12.31 -18.57 -3.28
CA ALA A 155 -11.64 -19.43 -2.32
C ALA A 155 -10.38 -18.75 -1.76
N TRP A 156 -9.61 -18.06 -2.61
CA TRP A 156 -8.46 -17.28 -2.16
C TRP A 156 -8.83 -16.13 -1.23
N ILE A 157 -9.90 -15.39 -1.55
CA ILE A 157 -10.44 -14.33 -0.70
C ILE A 157 -10.71 -14.90 0.71
N ILE A 158 -11.39 -16.04 0.81
CA ILE A 158 -11.71 -16.69 2.09
C ILE A 158 -10.46 -17.17 2.81
N ILE A 159 -9.54 -17.86 2.11
CA ILE A 159 -8.30 -18.39 2.70
C ILE A 159 -7.44 -17.27 3.28
N ILE A 160 -7.18 -16.22 2.50
CA ILE A 160 -6.37 -15.08 2.94
C ILE A 160 -7.05 -14.38 4.12
N THR A 161 -8.38 -14.24 4.08
CA THR A 161 -9.16 -13.65 5.16
C THR A 161 -9.04 -14.44 6.47
N CYS A 162 -9.18 -15.77 6.41
CA CYS A 162 -8.97 -16.65 7.55
C CYS A 162 -7.53 -16.56 8.06
N TYR A 163 -6.55 -16.53 7.17
CA TYR A 163 -5.14 -16.38 7.53
C TYR A 163 -4.88 -15.06 8.26
N VAL A 164 -5.29 -13.90 7.71
CA VAL A 164 -4.99 -12.57 8.30
C VAL A 164 -5.72 -12.37 9.63
N PHE A 165 -6.90 -12.97 9.79
CA PHE A 165 -7.60 -13.05 11.09
C PHE A 165 -6.70 -13.71 12.14
N PHE A 166 -6.14 -14.87 11.79
CA PHE A 166 -5.20 -15.59 12.64
C PHE A 166 -3.77 -15.01 12.63
N ALA A 167 -3.40 -14.12 11.74
CA ALA A 167 -2.10 -13.46 11.81
C ALA A 167 -2.17 -12.29 12.81
N ALA A 168 -3.28 -11.54 12.84
CA ALA A 168 -3.44 -10.29 13.59
C ALA A 168 -3.29 -10.40 15.12
N TRP A 169 -3.58 -11.58 15.68
CA TRP A 169 -3.40 -11.91 17.11
C TRP A 169 -2.06 -12.58 17.45
N ILE A 170 -1.35 -13.16 16.47
CA ILE A 170 -0.07 -13.84 16.69
C ILE A 170 1.03 -12.78 16.91
N PRO A 171 1.97 -13.01 17.85
CA PRO A 171 3.11 -12.12 18.04
C PRO A 171 3.88 -11.85 16.74
N VAL A 172 4.22 -10.58 16.52
CA VAL A 172 4.83 -10.09 15.27
C VAL A 172 6.10 -10.88 14.89
N TRP A 173 6.91 -11.27 15.86
CA TRP A 173 8.17 -11.98 15.65
C TRP A 173 8.02 -13.44 15.16
N ILE A 174 6.81 -14.02 15.20
CA ILE A 174 6.56 -15.41 14.77
C ILE A 174 6.22 -15.46 13.28
N ILE A 175 5.28 -14.64 12.82
CA ILE A 175 4.79 -14.70 11.43
C ILE A 175 5.14 -13.43 10.67
N LEU A 176 4.57 -12.28 11.07
CA LEU A 176 4.63 -11.05 10.27
C LEU A 176 6.07 -10.65 9.94
N GLN A 177 6.91 -10.47 10.95
CA GLN A 177 8.26 -9.97 10.75
C GLN A 177 9.19 -10.96 10.02
N PRO A 178 9.21 -12.27 10.33
CA PRO A 178 9.98 -13.24 9.56
C PRO A 178 9.47 -13.44 8.13
N ARG A 179 8.15 -13.40 7.92
CA ARG A 179 7.54 -13.48 6.58
C ARG A 179 7.94 -12.29 5.74
N ASP A 180 7.82 -11.09 6.28
CA ASP A 180 8.26 -9.85 5.63
C ASP A 180 9.77 -9.91 5.31
N PHE A 181 10.58 -10.49 6.20
CA PHE A 181 12.02 -10.65 5.99
C PHE A 181 12.37 -11.61 4.85
N VAL A 182 11.65 -12.72 4.71
CA VAL A 182 11.79 -13.66 3.57
C VAL A 182 11.32 -12.99 2.28
N ASN A 183 10.16 -12.34 2.30
CA ASN A 183 9.58 -11.66 1.16
C ASN A 183 10.43 -10.46 0.69
N ALA A 184 11.10 -9.76 1.61
CA ALA A 184 11.98 -8.65 1.28
C ALA A 184 13.09 -9.04 0.29
N GLN A 185 13.53 -10.31 0.27
CA GLN A 185 14.51 -10.78 -0.71
C GLN A 185 13.96 -10.67 -2.14
N ILE A 186 12.70 -11.08 -2.34
CA ILE A 186 12.02 -10.98 -3.63
C ILE A 186 11.83 -9.51 -4.02
N LEU A 187 11.44 -8.65 -3.08
CA LEU A 187 11.22 -7.22 -3.35
C LEU A 187 12.51 -6.49 -3.74
N PHE A 188 13.62 -6.70 -3.01
CA PHE A 188 14.90 -6.06 -3.33
C PHE A 188 15.49 -6.55 -4.65
N LEU A 189 15.48 -7.87 -4.88
CA LEU A 189 15.91 -8.45 -6.16
C LEU A 189 14.99 -8.03 -7.30
N GLY A 190 13.70 -7.92 -7.02
CA GLY A 190 12.68 -7.45 -7.94
C GLY A 190 13.01 -6.05 -8.43
N LEU A 191 13.19 -5.11 -7.50
CA LEU A 191 13.59 -3.74 -7.82
C LEU A 191 14.93 -3.69 -8.57
N ALA A 192 15.93 -4.48 -8.16
CA ALA A 192 17.21 -4.55 -8.85
C ALA A 192 17.06 -5.06 -10.30
N SER A 193 16.29 -6.13 -10.50
CA SER A 193 15.99 -6.68 -11.83
C SER A 193 15.25 -5.66 -12.70
N MET A 194 14.39 -4.83 -12.11
CA MET A 194 13.69 -3.79 -12.85
C MET A 194 14.63 -2.69 -13.30
N VAL A 195 15.54 -2.22 -12.43
CA VAL A 195 16.54 -1.22 -12.80
C VAL A 195 17.46 -1.73 -13.90
N VAL A 196 17.97 -2.95 -13.76
CA VAL A 196 18.81 -3.59 -14.80
C VAL A 196 18.03 -3.80 -16.10
N GLY A 197 16.76 -4.22 -16.00
CA GLY A 197 15.86 -4.40 -17.12
C GLY A 197 15.69 -3.12 -17.94
N VAL A 198 15.29 -2.02 -17.29
CA VAL A 198 15.09 -0.72 -17.98
C VAL A 198 16.38 -0.22 -18.62
N ILE A 199 17.49 -0.24 -17.89
CA ILE A 199 18.77 0.28 -18.41
C ILE A 199 19.22 -0.55 -19.61
N GLY A 200 19.21 -1.88 -19.50
CA GLY A 200 19.65 -2.75 -20.57
C GLY A 200 18.72 -2.73 -21.80
N ALA A 201 17.40 -2.62 -21.60
CA ALA A 201 16.46 -2.42 -22.71
C ALA A 201 16.69 -1.07 -23.41
N GLY A 202 16.90 0.00 -22.64
CA GLY A 202 17.23 1.32 -23.18
C GLY A 202 18.54 1.32 -23.98
N MET A 203 19.59 0.66 -23.48
CA MET A 203 20.87 0.52 -24.19
C MET A 203 20.75 -0.27 -25.51
N LYS A 204 19.78 -1.17 -25.61
CA LYS A 204 19.46 -1.92 -26.84
C LYS A 204 18.49 -1.19 -27.78
N GLY A 205 18.12 0.06 -27.47
CA GLY A 205 17.27 0.89 -28.32
C GLY A 205 15.77 0.66 -28.15
N ALA A 206 15.32 0.24 -26.97
CA ALA A 206 13.89 0.17 -26.67
C ALA A 206 13.20 1.52 -26.88
N VAL A 207 12.06 1.51 -27.59
CA VAL A 207 11.25 2.70 -27.87
C VAL A 207 9.95 2.61 -27.07
N ILE A 208 9.58 3.73 -26.43
CA ILE A 208 8.30 3.85 -25.71
C ILE A 208 7.24 4.33 -26.71
N ASN A 209 6.27 3.47 -27.00
CA ASN A 209 5.17 3.76 -27.94
C ASN A 209 3.94 4.37 -27.25
N ILE A 210 3.87 4.32 -25.91
CA ILE A 210 2.76 4.91 -25.17
C ILE A 210 2.86 6.44 -25.21
N PRO A 211 1.77 7.17 -25.55
CA PRO A 211 1.79 8.63 -25.61
C PRO A 211 2.16 9.24 -24.25
N SER A 212 3.11 10.18 -24.26
CA SER A 212 3.56 10.89 -23.06
C SER A 212 2.50 11.83 -22.48
N PHE A 213 1.53 12.24 -23.29
CA PHE A 213 0.41 13.08 -22.87
C PHE A 213 -0.89 12.62 -23.55
N ASN A 214 -1.87 12.22 -22.75
CA ASN A 214 -3.20 11.82 -23.22
C ASN A 214 -4.29 12.43 -22.33
N MET A 215 -4.49 13.75 -22.45
CA MET A 215 -5.47 14.48 -21.63
C MET A 215 -6.91 14.22 -22.07
N THR A 216 -7.14 13.96 -23.35
CA THR A 216 -8.49 13.73 -23.89
C THR A 216 -9.12 12.48 -23.25
N ASP A 217 -8.39 11.36 -23.22
CA ASP A 217 -8.87 10.13 -22.58
C ASP A 217 -8.88 10.25 -21.05
N ALA A 218 -7.92 10.99 -20.47
CA ALA A 218 -7.89 11.22 -19.04
C ALA A 218 -9.08 12.06 -18.54
N LEU A 219 -9.58 13.00 -19.33
CA LEU A 219 -10.75 13.82 -19.00
C LEU A 219 -12.07 13.09 -19.23
N SER A 220 -12.12 12.13 -20.16
CA SER A 220 -13.31 11.32 -20.43
C SER A 220 -13.48 10.16 -19.44
N ALA A 221 -12.39 9.71 -18.80
CA ALA A 221 -12.43 8.66 -17.80
C ALA A 221 -13.06 9.14 -16.47
N PRO A 222 -14.06 8.43 -15.90
CA PRO A 222 -14.81 8.87 -14.72
C PRO A 222 -13.95 9.15 -13.48
N ASN A 223 -12.89 8.37 -13.30
CA ASN A 223 -12.03 8.38 -12.12
C ASN A 223 -10.68 9.08 -12.35
N LEU A 224 -10.46 9.63 -13.55
CA LEU A 224 -9.28 10.41 -13.89
C LEU A 224 -9.65 11.87 -14.08
N GLY A 225 -8.65 12.74 -14.13
CA GLY A 225 -8.89 14.16 -14.30
C GLY A 225 -7.62 14.90 -14.64
N VAL A 226 -7.67 16.23 -14.51
CA VAL A 226 -6.49 17.08 -14.68
C VAL A 226 -5.36 16.64 -13.75
N LEU A 227 -4.11 16.77 -14.23
CA LEU A 227 -2.90 16.34 -13.51
C LEU A 227 -2.88 16.80 -12.04
N TRP A 228 -3.14 18.08 -11.78
CA TRP A 228 -3.36 18.56 -10.42
C TRP A 228 -4.84 18.90 -10.23
N PRO A 229 -5.52 18.43 -9.16
CA PRO A 229 -4.98 17.72 -8.00
C PRO A 229 -4.96 16.18 -8.13
N PHE A 230 -5.51 15.61 -9.21
CA PHE A 230 -5.81 14.16 -9.27
C PHE A 230 -4.58 13.26 -9.17
N LEU A 231 -3.44 13.63 -9.75
CA LEU A 231 -2.20 12.83 -9.65
C LEU A 231 -1.79 12.53 -8.20
N PHE A 232 -2.08 13.45 -7.27
CA PHE A 232 -1.72 13.33 -5.86
C PHE A 232 -2.72 12.50 -5.06
N ILE A 233 -3.94 12.28 -5.58
CA ILE A 233 -4.97 11.50 -4.90
C ILE A 233 -5.20 10.13 -5.55
N THR A 234 -5.15 10.01 -6.88
CA THR A 234 -5.41 8.73 -7.57
C THR A 234 -4.32 7.70 -7.29
N ILE A 235 -3.08 8.16 -7.06
CA ILE A 235 -1.97 7.31 -6.66
C ILE A 235 -1.90 7.30 -5.13
N ALA A 236 -2.42 6.22 -4.53
CA ALA A 236 -2.52 5.99 -3.09
C ALA A 236 -1.33 6.53 -2.28
N CYS A 237 -0.10 6.17 -2.67
CA CYS A 237 1.14 6.53 -1.96
C CYS A 237 2.07 7.45 -2.79
N GLY A 238 1.64 7.98 -3.93
CA GLY A 238 2.55 8.47 -4.99
C GLY A 238 3.48 9.63 -4.62
N ALA A 239 3.04 10.54 -3.76
CA ALA A 239 3.88 11.64 -3.25
C ALA A 239 4.00 11.65 -1.72
N SER A 240 2.98 11.13 -1.04
CA SER A 240 2.85 11.02 0.42
C SER A 240 1.76 10.00 0.71
N SER A 241 1.79 9.36 1.89
CA SER A 241 0.79 8.36 2.26
C SER A 241 0.37 8.48 3.73
N GLY A 242 -0.92 8.66 3.97
CA GLY A 242 -1.47 8.68 5.33
C GLY A 242 -1.30 7.34 6.04
N ALA A 243 -1.42 6.22 5.31
CA ALA A 243 -1.14 4.88 5.81
C ALA A 243 0.28 4.74 6.36
N HIS A 244 1.29 5.38 5.75
CA HIS A 244 2.66 5.32 6.27
C HIS A 244 2.78 6.01 7.62
N GLY A 245 2.02 7.07 7.88
CA GLY A 245 1.96 7.71 9.20
C GLY A 245 1.43 6.75 10.26
N LEU A 246 0.41 5.97 9.91
CA LEU A 246 -0.17 4.91 10.76
C LEU A 246 0.84 3.78 11.01
N VAL A 247 1.53 3.31 9.97
CA VAL A 247 2.56 2.25 10.07
C VAL A 247 3.75 2.73 10.89
N CYS A 248 4.21 3.96 10.67
CA CYS A 248 5.32 4.58 11.41
C CYS A 248 5.04 4.60 12.92
N GLY A 249 3.85 5.05 13.33
CA GLY A 249 3.45 5.11 14.74
C GLY A 249 2.91 3.80 15.32
N GLY A 250 2.42 2.89 14.48
CA GLY A 250 1.73 1.68 14.90
C GLY A 250 2.65 0.45 15.00
N THR A 251 3.59 0.30 14.07
CA THR A 251 4.45 -0.89 13.96
C THR A 251 5.95 -0.53 13.91
N SER A 252 6.38 0.34 12.99
CA SER A 252 7.81 0.55 12.72
C SER A 252 8.56 1.15 13.91
N CYS A 253 7.99 2.13 14.61
CA CYS A 253 8.62 2.74 15.78
C CYS A 253 8.91 1.74 16.92
N LYS A 254 8.16 0.64 17.00
CA LYS A 254 8.29 -0.41 18.03
C LYS A 254 9.33 -1.46 17.67
N GLN A 255 9.82 -1.47 16.44
CA GLN A 255 10.79 -2.45 15.93
C GLN A 255 12.20 -1.87 15.76
N ILE A 256 12.34 -0.55 15.84
CA ILE A 256 13.62 0.13 15.67
C ILE A 256 14.43 0.08 16.95
N SER A 257 15.66 -0.41 16.85
CA SER A 257 16.61 -0.47 17.98
C SER A 257 17.31 0.87 18.26
N ASN A 258 17.43 1.74 17.26
CA ASN A 258 18.12 3.03 17.39
C ASN A 258 17.42 4.11 16.56
N GLU A 259 17.19 5.27 17.16
CA GLU A 259 16.59 6.44 16.51
C GLU A 259 17.31 6.86 15.22
N LYS A 260 18.64 6.66 15.12
CA LYS A 260 19.40 6.94 13.89
C LYS A 260 18.89 6.12 12.69
N HIS A 261 18.32 4.95 12.92
CA HIS A 261 17.75 4.12 11.86
C HIS A 261 16.42 4.68 11.30
N ALA A 262 15.74 5.59 12.02
CA ALA A 262 14.49 6.18 11.57
C ALA A 262 14.65 6.92 10.23
N ARG A 263 15.80 7.57 10.00
CA ARG A 263 16.09 8.23 8.71
C ARG A 263 16.23 7.21 7.58
N MET A 264 17.00 6.14 7.79
CA MET A 264 17.22 5.12 6.76
C MET A 264 15.91 4.39 6.42
N ILE A 265 15.11 4.06 7.43
CA ILE A 265 13.85 3.32 7.26
C ILE A 265 12.77 4.21 6.67
N GLY A 266 12.49 5.37 7.26
CA GLY A 266 11.42 6.27 6.81
C GLY A 266 11.78 6.99 5.51
N TYR A 267 12.86 7.77 5.51
CA TYR A 267 13.26 8.53 4.31
C TYR A 267 13.74 7.61 3.20
N GLY A 268 14.62 6.65 3.52
CA GLY A 268 15.19 5.73 2.54
C GLY A 268 14.17 4.75 1.96
N GLY A 269 13.23 4.24 2.77
CA GLY A 269 12.12 3.41 2.29
C GLY A 269 11.27 4.13 1.26
N MET A 270 10.88 5.39 1.53
CA MET A 270 10.09 6.18 0.59
C MET A 270 10.86 6.48 -0.71
N LEU A 271 12.19 6.67 -0.67
CA LEU A 271 12.98 6.81 -1.89
C LEU A 271 12.95 5.53 -2.74
N LEU A 272 13.03 4.36 -2.11
CA LEU A 272 12.93 3.07 -2.81
C LEU A 272 11.55 2.87 -3.43
N GLU A 273 10.48 3.29 -2.76
CA GLU A 273 9.14 3.28 -3.35
C GLU A 273 9.02 4.22 -4.55
N GLY A 274 9.61 5.41 -4.47
CA GLY A 274 9.66 6.32 -5.62
C GLY A 274 10.42 5.75 -6.81
N LEU A 275 11.53 5.03 -6.54
CA LEU A 275 12.27 4.32 -7.58
C LEU A 275 11.43 3.18 -8.16
N LEU A 276 10.76 2.39 -7.31
CA LEU A 276 9.84 1.34 -7.74
C LEU A 276 8.75 1.91 -8.65
N ALA A 277 8.09 2.99 -8.25
CA ALA A 277 7.04 3.64 -9.05
C ALA A 277 7.55 4.10 -10.43
N LEU A 278 8.75 4.70 -10.48
CA LEU A 278 9.38 5.07 -11.74
C LEU A 278 9.66 3.84 -12.62
N CYS A 279 10.22 2.78 -12.04
CA CYS A 279 10.49 1.55 -12.78
C CYS A 279 9.20 0.91 -13.28
N VAL A 280 8.12 0.85 -12.48
CA VAL A 280 6.81 0.33 -12.91
C VAL A 280 6.28 1.09 -14.14
N ILE A 281 6.35 2.43 -14.13
CA ILE A 281 5.91 3.24 -15.27
C ILE A 281 6.70 2.88 -16.53
N LEU A 282 8.02 2.75 -16.41
CA LEU A 282 8.91 2.40 -17.53
C LEU A 282 8.71 0.96 -18.01
N MET A 283 8.40 0.02 -17.11
CA MET A 283 8.07 -1.36 -17.49
C MET A 283 6.80 -1.43 -18.33
N ILE A 284 5.76 -0.73 -17.90
CA ILE A 284 4.49 -0.73 -18.63
C ILE A 284 4.64 0.03 -19.95
N SER A 285 5.30 1.18 -19.95
CA SER A 285 5.40 2.03 -21.14
C SER A 285 6.38 1.51 -22.21
N GLY A 286 7.44 0.82 -21.80
CA GLY A 286 8.40 0.21 -22.71
C GLY A 286 8.14 -1.26 -23.02
N GLY A 287 7.39 -1.97 -22.18
CA GLY A 287 7.17 -3.42 -22.31
C GLY A 287 5.91 -3.83 -23.06
N MET A 288 5.00 -2.90 -23.35
CA MET A 288 3.79 -3.18 -24.11
C MET A 288 3.21 -1.92 -24.78
N ASP A 289 2.42 -2.14 -25.85
CA ASP A 289 1.71 -1.06 -26.52
C ASP A 289 0.47 -0.59 -25.74
N PHE A 290 0.06 0.65 -26.00
CA PHE A 290 -1.04 1.29 -25.27
C PHE A 290 -2.39 0.56 -25.43
N GLU A 291 -2.68 0.01 -26.62
CA GLU A 291 -3.91 -0.76 -26.84
C GLU A 291 -3.92 -2.07 -26.05
N LYS A 292 -2.77 -2.77 -25.98
CA LYS A 292 -2.64 -3.98 -25.17
C LYS A 292 -2.82 -3.64 -23.68
N TYR A 293 -2.20 -2.57 -23.20
CA TYR A 293 -2.40 -2.08 -21.83
C TYR A 293 -3.89 -1.81 -21.54
N LYS A 294 -4.59 -1.09 -22.43
CA LYS A 294 -6.03 -0.83 -22.29
C LYS A 294 -6.86 -2.11 -22.30
N SER A 295 -6.52 -3.09 -23.14
CA SER A 295 -7.26 -4.37 -23.20
C SER A 295 -7.17 -5.17 -21.89
N ILE A 296 -6.09 -5.02 -21.13
CA ILE A 296 -5.88 -5.73 -19.85
C ILE A 296 -6.44 -4.94 -18.67
N VAL A 297 -6.20 -3.62 -18.62
CA VAL A 297 -6.53 -2.80 -17.45
C VAL A 297 -7.90 -2.13 -17.56
N TYR A 298 -8.33 -1.79 -18.77
CA TYR A 298 -9.61 -1.14 -19.06
C TYR A 298 -10.44 -1.89 -20.12
N PRO A 299 -10.70 -3.20 -19.96
CA PRO A 299 -11.49 -3.97 -20.91
C PRO A 299 -12.96 -3.50 -20.94
N ALA A 300 -13.56 -3.47 -22.14
CA ALA A 300 -14.95 -3.05 -22.35
C ALA A 300 -15.98 -3.94 -21.61
N GLY A 301 -15.66 -5.22 -21.39
CA GLY A 301 -16.52 -6.19 -20.69
C GLY A 301 -16.34 -6.24 -19.17
N GLY A 302 -15.48 -5.38 -18.59
CA GLY A 302 -15.06 -5.48 -17.19
C GLY A 302 -13.96 -6.55 -16.97
N GLY A 303 -13.47 -6.67 -15.74
CA GLY A 303 -12.38 -7.61 -15.40
C GLY A 303 -10.97 -7.03 -15.52
N SER A 304 -10.74 -5.84 -14.95
CA SER A 304 -9.41 -5.20 -14.92
C SER A 304 -8.36 -6.09 -14.25
N ASN A 305 -7.21 -6.28 -14.91
CA ASN A 305 -6.07 -7.02 -14.36
C ASN A 305 -4.78 -6.19 -14.42
N ALA A 306 -4.75 -5.07 -13.68
CA ALA A 306 -3.55 -4.26 -13.50
C ALA A 306 -2.31 -5.04 -13.01
N PRO A 307 -2.42 -6.02 -12.07
CA PRO A 307 -1.32 -6.90 -11.70
C PRO A 307 -0.63 -7.57 -12.88
N LEU A 308 -1.43 -8.11 -13.80
CA LEU A 308 -0.96 -8.82 -14.96
C LEU A 308 -0.29 -7.90 -15.97
N ALA A 309 -0.85 -6.71 -16.21
CA ALA A 309 -0.25 -5.73 -17.10
C ALA A 309 1.16 -5.33 -16.65
N PHE A 310 1.34 -5.10 -15.34
CA PHE A 310 2.65 -4.85 -14.75
C PHE A 310 3.61 -6.03 -14.97
N ALA A 311 3.16 -7.24 -14.65
CA ALA A 311 3.99 -8.43 -14.76
C ALA A 311 4.40 -8.74 -16.20
N LEU A 312 3.49 -8.55 -17.15
CA LEU A 312 3.77 -8.65 -18.59
C LEU A 312 4.80 -7.62 -19.03
N GLY A 313 4.61 -6.35 -18.67
CA GLY A 313 5.57 -5.28 -19.00
C GLY A 313 6.98 -5.58 -18.48
N LEU A 314 7.08 -6.09 -17.25
CA LEU A 314 8.34 -6.56 -16.69
C LEU A 314 8.94 -7.74 -17.47
N GLY A 315 8.11 -8.73 -17.83
CA GLY A 315 8.52 -9.87 -18.66
C GLY A 315 9.10 -9.44 -20.00
N SER A 316 8.41 -8.54 -20.72
CA SER A 316 8.86 -8.01 -22.00
C SER A 316 10.18 -7.25 -21.89
N ILE A 317 10.32 -6.36 -20.89
CA ILE A 317 11.54 -5.58 -20.73
C ILE A 317 12.73 -6.46 -20.34
N LEU A 318 12.53 -7.47 -19.48
CA LEU A 318 13.59 -8.43 -19.16
C LEU A 318 13.98 -9.29 -20.35
N ASN A 319 13.03 -9.63 -21.22
CA ASN A 319 13.32 -10.30 -22.48
C ASN A 319 14.17 -9.41 -23.41
N MET A 320 13.76 -8.16 -23.63
CA MET A 320 14.51 -7.21 -24.45
C MET A 320 15.92 -6.98 -23.89
N SER A 321 16.04 -6.77 -22.58
CA SER A 321 17.29 -6.44 -21.88
C SER A 321 18.25 -7.63 -21.75
N LEU A 322 17.79 -8.73 -21.17
CA LEU A 322 18.63 -9.87 -20.77
C LEU A 322 18.43 -11.12 -21.62
N GLY A 323 17.47 -11.12 -22.56
CA GLY A 323 17.11 -12.31 -23.34
C GLY A 323 16.35 -13.36 -22.53
N LEU A 324 15.83 -13.00 -21.34
CA LEU A 324 15.08 -13.93 -20.49
C LEU A 324 13.73 -14.28 -21.14
N PRO A 325 13.25 -15.53 -21.02
CA PRO A 325 11.91 -15.88 -21.46
C PRO A 325 10.84 -14.99 -20.79
N THR A 326 9.95 -14.41 -21.59
CA THR A 326 8.89 -13.49 -21.13
C THR A 326 8.09 -14.09 -19.98
N VAL A 327 7.74 -15.38 -20.08
CA VAL A 327 7.02 -16.14 -19.04
C VAL A 327 7.69 -16.02 -17.67
N LEU A 328 9.01 -16.22 -17.60
CA LEU A 328 9.74 -16.21 -16.34
C LEU A 328 9.77 -14.81 -15.74
N GLY A 329 9.92 -13.78 -16.58
CA GLY A 329 9.83 -12.39 -16.14
C GLY A 329 8.40 -12.00 -15.71
N THR A 330 7.37 -12.57 -16.32
CA THR A 330 5.97 -12.38 -15.90
C THR A 330 5.66 -13.08 -14.58
N ILE A 331 6.12 -14.32 -14.38
CA ILE A 331 6.05 -15.01 -13.08
C ILE A 331 6.72 -14.16 -12.00
N TRP A 332 7.92 -13.64 -12.30
CA TRP A 332 8.68 -12.79 -11.41
C TRP A 332 7.94 -11.49 -11.05
N GLY A 333 7.26 -10.87 -12.01
CA GLY A 333 6.44 -9.68 -11.77
C GLY A 333 5.22 -9.94 -10.89
N ILE A 334 4.52 -11.06 -11.10
CA ILE A 334 3.39 -11.45 -10.24
C ILE A 334 3.87 -11.69 -8.80
N LEU A 335 4.99 -12.39 -8.62
CA LEU A 335 5.59 -12.64 -7.31
C LEU A 335 5.98 -11.36 -6.58
N LEU A 336 6.61 -10.41 -7.28
CA LEU A 336 7.00 -9.11 -6.73
C LEU A 336 5.77 -8.36 -6.20
N LEU A 337 4.71 -8.31 -7.00
CA LEU A 337 3.49 -7.60 -6.63
C LEU A 337 2.75 -8.28 -5.49
N GLU A 338 2.55 -9.59 -5.58
CA GLU A 338 1.82 -10.38 -4.61
C GLU A 338 2.47 -10.29 -3.23
N GLY A 339 3.80 -10.44 -3.18
CA GLY A 339 4.55 -10.36 -1.93
C GLY A 339 4.27 -9.05 -1.20
N PHE A 340 4.16 -7.93 -1.92
CA PHE A 340 3.79 -6.63 -1.35
C PHE A 340 2.32 -6.56 -0.90
N LEU A 341 1.38 -7.08 -1.71
CA LEU A 341 -0.05 -7.01 -1.41
C LEU A 341 -0.40 -7.77 -0.13
N VAL A 342 0.06 -9.02 0.01
CA VAL A 342 -0.34 -9.86 1.15
C VAL A 342 0.31 -9.40 2.45
N THR A 343 1.57 -8.96 2.44
CA THR A 343 2.20 -8.39 3.64
C THR A 343 1.52 -7.10 4.08
N THR A 344 1.00 -6.31 3.13
CA THR A 344 0.25 -5.09 3.46
C THR A 344 -1.08 -5.42 4.14
N ILE A 345 -1.82 -6.43 3.67
CA ILE A 345 -3.06 -6.87 4.34
C ILE A 345 -2.76 -7.32 5.78
N ASP A 346 -1.69 -8.10 5.99
CA ASP A 346 -1.26 -8.55 7.33
C ASP A 346 -1.03 -7.37 8.30
N ALA A 347 -0.32 -6.34 7.82
CA ALA A 347 -0.02 -5.15 8.61
C ALA A 347 -1.30 -4.34 8.91
N LEU A 348 -2.16 -4.14 7.90
CA LEU A 348 -3.35 -3.30 8.02
C LEU A 348 -4.44 -3.93 8.88
N VAL A 349 -4.68 -5.24 8.79
CA VAL A 349 -5.66 -5.90 9.67
C VAL A 349 -5.25 -5.77 11.13
N ARG A 350 -3.94 -5.89 11.41
CA ARG A 350 -3.39 -5.69 12.75
C ARG A 350 -3.53 -4.24 13.22
N LEU A 351 -3.20 -3.26 12.36
CA LEU A 351 -3.33 -1.84 12.67
C LEU A 351 -4.79 -1.45 12.91
N ALA A 352 -5.71 -1.87 12.04
CA ALA A 352 -7.14 -1.62 12.19
C ALA A 352 -7.69 -2.17 13.51
N ARG A 353 -7.23 -3.36 13.94
CA ARG A 353 -7.56 -3.90 15.27
C ARG A 353 -7.13 -2.95 16.39
N TYR A 354 -5.89 -2.48 16.38
CA TYR A 354 -5.40 -1.53 17.39
C TYR A 354 -6.18 -0.22 17.38
N LEU A 355 -6.55 0.28 16.19
CA LEU A 355 -7.35 1.49 16.05
C LEU A 355 -8.76 1.32 16.64
N PHE A 356 -9.41 0.16 16.46
CA PHE A 356 -10.68 -0.12 17.14
C PHE A 356 -10.51 -0.16 18.67
N GLU A 357 -9.47 -0.81 19.18
CA GLU A 357 -9.16 -0.82 20.63
C GLU A 357 -8.98 0.60 21.18
N GLU A 358 -8.23 1.46 20.47
CA GLU A 358 -8.05 2.87 20.79
C GLU A 358 -9.35 3.69 20.71
N LEU A 359 -10.20 3.39 19.73
CA LEU A 359 -11.49 4.05 19.54
C LEU A 359 -12.43 3.79 20.71
N TRP A 360 -12.59 2.52 21.12
CA TRP A 360 -13.49 2.14 22.21
C TRP A 360 -13.07 2.75 23.55
N LEU A 361 -11.76 2.74 23.84
CA LEU A 361 -11.21 3.36 25.04
C LEU A 361 -11.34 4.88 25.06
N THR A 362 -11.52 5.50 23.90
CA THR A 362 -11.68 6.95 23.81
C THR A 362 -13.13 7.37 23.89
N ILE A 363 -14.04 6.65 23.21
CA ILE A 363 -15.46 6.97 23.20
C ILE A 363 -16.13 6.59 24.54
N MET A 364 -15.70 5.49 25.15
CA MET A 364 -16.29 4.95 26.38
C MET A 364 -15.28 4.95 27.52
N ASP A 365 -15.66 5.42 28.70
CA ASP A 365 -14.78 5.44 29.87
C ASP A 365 -14.51 4.02 30.42
N ASN A 366 -15.45 3.09 30.25
CA ASN A 366 -15.29 1.67 30.61
C ASN A 366 -15.99 0.76 29.58
N PRO A 367 -15.36 0.48 28.42
CA PRO A 367 -15.97 -0.34 27.40
C PRO A 367 -16.19 -1.79 27.89
N PRO A 368 -17.28 -2.46 27.46
CA PRO A 368 -17.52 -3.87 27.75
C PRO A 368 -16.31 -4.76 27.40
N ALA A 369 -16.13 -5.88 28.11
CA ALA A 369 -14.99 -6.78 27.89
C ALA A 369 -14.90 -7.30 26.45
N ILE A 370 -16.03 -7.44 25.75
CA ILE A 370 -16.08 -7.85 24.35
C ILE A 370 -15.42 -6.83 23.41
N LEU A 371 -15.64 -5.52 23.61
CA LEU A 371 -15.02 -4.46 22.80
C LEU A 371 -13.51 -4.32 23.06
N ARG A 372 -13.04 -4.79 24.23
CA ARG A 372 -11.61 -4.87 24.55
C ARG A 372 -10.95 -6.15 24.04
N SER A 373 -11.73 -7.12 23.56
CA SER A 373 -11.19 -8.37 23.06
C SER A 373 -10.55 -8.19 21.69
N ARG A 374 -9.27 -8.58 21.60
CA ARG A 374 -8.53 -8.65 20.33
C ARG A 374 -9.25 -9.48 19.26
N VAL A 375 -9.97 -10.53 19.67
CA VAL A 375 -10.70 -11.44 18.76
C VAL A 375 -11.89 -10.72 18.15
N PHE A 376 -12.67 -10.03 18.98
CA PHE A 376 -13.84 -9.30 18.53
C PHE A 376 -13.48 -8.16 17.57
N ASN A 377 -12.45 -7.38 17.91
CA ASN A 377 -11.99 -6.29 17.03
C ASN A 377 -11.42 -6.83 15.71
N SER A 378 -10.69 -7.95 15.71
CA SER A 378 -10.28 -8.63 14.48
C SER A 378 -11.46 -9.11 13.64
N LEU A 379 -12.51 -9.66 14.26
CA LEU A 379 -13.73 -10.09 13.56
C LEU A 379 -14.44 -8.90 12.89
N ILE A 380 -14.55 -7.76 13.57
CA ILE A 380 -15.12 -6.54 12.98
C ILE A 380 -14.31 -6.11 11.75
N VAL A 381 -12.99 -6.08 11.87
CA VAL A 381 -12.11 -5.68 10.76
C VAL A 381 -12.31 -6.60 9.56
N VAL A 382 -12.26 -7.92 9.80
CA VAL A 382 -12.42 -8.94 8.78
C VAL A 382 -13.80 -8.87 8.13
N ALA A 383 -14.88 -8.83 8.93
CA ALA A 383 -16.23 -8.70 8.41
C ALA A 383 -16.39 -7.42 7.56
N GLY A 384 -15.79 -6.30 8.01
CA GLY A 384 -15.83 -5.02 7.31
C GLY A 384 -15.20 -5.08 5.92
N PHE A 385 -13.93 -5.45 5.81
CA PHE A 385 -13.27 -5.48 4.50
C PHE A 385 -13.79 -6.62 3.61
N LEU A 386 -14.20 -7.76 4.18
CA LEU A 386 -14.75 -8.88 3.42
C LEU A 386 -16.09 -8.49 2.78
N THR A 387 -16.95 -7.77 3.52
CA THR A 387 -18.20 -7.23 2.98
C THR A 387 -17.93 -6.25 1.84
N LEU A 388 -16.96 -5.34 2.00
CA LEU A 388 -16.57 -4.41 0.94
C LEU A 388 -16.02 -5.12 -0.31
N THR A 389 -15.33 -6.25 -0.11
CA THR A 389 -14.77 -7.07 -1.20
C THR A 389 -15.89 -7.77 -1.98
N PHE A 390 -16.74 -8.55 -1.32
CA PHE A 390 -17.81 -9.31 -1.99
C PHE A 390 -18.88 -8.43 -2.66
N THR A 391 -19.18 -7.28 -2.07
CA THR A 391 -20.14 -6.33 -2.65
C THR A 391 -19.55 -5.49 -3.78
N ASN A 392 -18.24 -5.59 -4.04
CA ASN A 392 -17.48 -4.67 -4.89
C ASN A 392 -17.67 -3.18 -4.53
N ALA A 393 -18.13 -2.90 -3.30
CA ALA A 393 -18.37 -1.53 -2.84
C ALA A 393 -17.07 -0.72 -2.77
N TYR A 394 -15.93 -1.39 -2.56
CA TYR A 394 -14.63 -0.72 -2.52
C TYR A 394 -14.30 0.02 -3.83
N LEU A 395 -14.69 -0.52 -5.01
CA LEU A 395 -14.44 0.13 -6.31
C LEU A 395 -15.19 1.45 -6.46
N LYS A 396 -16.38 1.54 -5.85
CA LYS A 396 -17.18 2.79 -5.85
C LYS A 396 -16.54 3.84 -4.93
N ILE A 397 -15.91 3.41 -3.84
CA ILE A 397 -15.30 4.30 -2.83
C ILE A 397 -13.84 4.63 -3.17
N TRP A 398 -13.19 3.84 -4.03
CA TRP A 398 -11.79 4.01 -4.43
C TRP A 398 -11.42 5.41 -4.95
N PRO A 399 -12.26 6.13 -5.72
CA PRO A 399 -11.93 7.49 -6.13
C PRO A 399 -11.77 8.46 -4.94
N ILE A 400 -12.51 8.21 -3.86
CA ILE A 400 -12.48 9.02 -2.64
C ILE A 400 -11.32 8.60 -1.72
N PHE A 401 -10.91 7.33 -1.77
CA PHE A 401 -9.78 6.78 -1.00
C PHE A 401 -8.53 7.66 -1.07
N GLY A 402 -8.21 8.11 -2.28
CA GLY A 402 -7.05 8.94 -2.54
C GLY A 402 -7.05 10.21 -1.73
N ALA A 403 -8.13 10.98 -1.85
CA ALA A 403 -8.34 12.20 -1.09
C ALA A 403 -8.33 11.90 0.41
N ALA A 404 -8.92 10.78 0.80
CA ALA A 404 -8.89 10.35 2.18
C ALA A 404 -7.44 10.13 2.68
N ASN A 405 -6.67 9.27 2.02
CA ASN A 405 -5.29 8.98 2.43
C ASN A 405 -4.42 10.25 2.52
N GLN A 406 -4.60 11.20 1.60
CA GLN A 406 -3.86 12.45 1.64
C GLN A 406 -4.28 13.40 2.77
N LEU A 407 -5.55 13.36 3.20
CA LEU A 407 -5.98 14.08 4.40
C LEU A 407 -5.29 13.56 5.66
N LEU A 408 -5.15 12.23 5.81
CA LEU A 408 -4.38 11.63 6.92
C LEU A 408 -2.90 11.99 6.87
N ALA A 409 -2.32 12.04 5.66
CA ALA A 409 -0.94 12.47 5.48
C ALA A 409 -0.76 13.92 5.93
N ALA A 410 -1.67 14.80 5.53
CA ALA A 410 -1.69 16.20 5.97
C ALA A 410 -1.83 16.31 7.50
N LEU A 411 -2.74 15.55 8.11
CA LEU A 411 -2.92 15.49 9.56
C LEU A 411 -1.66 15.04 10.30
N THR A 412 -0.98 14.03 9.78
CA THR A 412 0.28 13.53 10.32
C THR A 412 1.35 14.63 10.28
N LEU A 413 1.52 15.30 9.14
CA LEU A 413 2.45 16.43 9.01
C LEU A 413 2.10 17.61 9.92
N ILE A 414 0.81 17.91 10.10
CA ILE A 414 0.35 18.95 11.03
C ILE A 414 0.70 18.58 12.48
N ALA A 415 0.45 17.33 12.89
CA ALA A 415 0.79 16.86 14.23
C ALA A 415 2.30 16.93 14.49
N VAL A 416 3.11 16.50 13.52
CA VAL A 416 4.58 16.61 13.58
C VAL A 416 5.01 18.08 13.62
N THR A 417 4.42 18.95 12.82
CA THR A 417 4.73 20.40 12.80
C THR A 417 4.43 21.03 14.15
N ALA A 418 3.28 20.71 14.75
CA ALA A 418 2.91 21.17 16.08
C ALA A 418 3.88 20.67 17.15
N TRP A 419 4.31 19.40 17.06
CA TRP A 419 5.30 18.81 17.96
C TRP A 419 6.67 19.50 17.86
N LEU A 420 7.16 19.76 16.63
CA LEU A 420 8.41 20.48 16.39
C LEU A 420 8.35 21.92 16.91
N ALA A 421 7.22 22.60 16.69
CA ALA A 421 7.00 23.95 17.19
C ALA A 421 7.00 24.01 18.72
N GLN A 422 6.35 23.06 19.42
CA GLN A 422 6.41 22.96 20.89
C GLN A 422 7.83 22.76 21.42
N LYS A 423 8.71 22.12 20.65
CA LYS A 423 10.11 21.89 21.00
C LYS A 423 11.05 22.99 20.51
N SER A 424 10.52 24.10 20.02
CA SER A 424 11.28 25.23 19.46
C SER A 424 12.27 24.80 18.37
N ARG A 425 11.90 23.81 17.56
CA ARG A 425 12.69 23.33 16.42
C ARG A 425 12.14 23.89 15.11
N LYS A 426 12.99 23.93 14.08
CA LYS A 426 12.58 24.30 12.72
C LYS A 426 11.47 23.33 12.27
N TYR A 427 10.36 23.88 11.78
CA TYR A 427 9.16 23.10 11.40
C TYR A 427 8.67 23.40 9.97
N TRP A 428 9.30 24.35 9.27
CA TRP A 428 8.85 24.78 7.94
C TRP A 428 8.86 23.65 6.90
N PHE A 429 9.80 22.71 7.02
CA PHE A 429 9.93 21.57 6.11
C PHE A 429 8.82 20.52 6.29
N THR A 430 8.07 20.53 7.39
CA THR A 430 6.84 19.73 7.56
C THR A 430 5.58 20.56 7.32
N ALA A 431 5.60 21.85 7.66
CA ALA A 431 4.47 22.76 7.49
C ALA A 431 4.12 23.01 6.02
N ILE A 432 5.11 23.25 5.15
CA ILE A 432 4.87 23.50 3.72
C ILE A 432 4.25 22.28 3.04
N PRO A 433 4.81 21.05 3.19
CA PRO A 433 4.14 19.83 2.73
C PRO A 433 2.72 19.66 3.29
N ALA A 434 2.49 19.91 4.58
CA ALA A 434 1.16 19.83 5.18
C ALA A 434 0.14 20.74 4.46
N ALA A 435 0.51 22.01 4.25
CA ALA A 435 -0.36 22.98 3.57
C ALA A 435 -0.64 22.57 2.12
N PHE A 436 0.39 22.14 1.38
CA PHE A 436 0.25 21.66 0.01
C PHE A 436 -0.69 20.45 -0.09
N MET A 437 -0.50 19.45 0.79
CA MET A 437 -1.34 18.25 0.80
C MET A 437 -2.78 18.58 1.17
N LEU A 438 -3.00 19.46 2.13
CA LEU A 438 -4.33 19.92 2.52
C LEU A 438 -5.04 20.64 1.38
N ILE A 439 -4.39 21.62 0.74
CA ILE A 439 -4.97 22.37 -0.40
C ILE A 439 -5.33 21.41 -1.53
N THR A 440 -4.39 20.53 -1.90
CA THR A 440 -4.58 19.55 -2.97
C THR A 440 -5.77 18.63 -2.68
N THR A 441 -5.90 18.18 -1.43
CA THR A 441 -7.01 17.32 -1.00
C THR A 441 -8.35 18.05 -1.03
N LEU A 442 -8.41 19.29 -0.53
CA LEU A 442 -9.63 20.09 -0.55
C LEU A 442 -10.08 20.40 -1.98
N THR A 443 -9.15 20.79 -2.87
CA THR A 443 -9.46 21.03 -4.28
C THR A 443 -9.98 19.77 -4.95
N ALA A 444 -9.35 18.62 -4.70
CA ALA A 444 -9.80 17.33 -5.24
C ALA A 444 -11.23 16.99 -4.80
N LEU A 445 -11.54 17.11 -3.50
CA LEU A 445 -12.85 16.81 -2.96
C LEU A 445 -13.94 17.73 -3.51
N VAL A 446 -13.65 19.03 -3.72
CA VAL A 446 -14.60 19.96 -4.35
C VAL A 446 -14.90 19.56 -5.79
N ILE A 447 -13.88 19.18 -6.57
CA ILE A 447 -14.08 18.74 -7.96
C ILE A 447 -14.86 17.41 -8.01
N LEU A 448 -14.51 16.44 -7.15
CA LEU A 448 -15.20 15.16 -7.05
C LEU A 448 -16.67 15.33 -6.66
N LEU A 449 -16.96 16.19 -5.68
CA LEU A 449 -18.33 16.51 -5.27
C LEU A 449 -19.15 17.04 -6.45
N GLY A 450 -18.61 17.98 -7.23
CA GLY A 450 -19.27 18.50 -8.42
C GLY A 450 -19.60 17.41 -9.45
N ARG A 451 -18.68 16.45 -9.65
CA ARG A 451 -18.89 15.31 -10.54
C ARG A 451 -19.94 14.34 -10.02
N HIS A 452 -19.90 13.99 -8.73
CA HIS A 452 -20.84 13.06 -8.13
C HIS A 452 -22.27 13.62 -8.06
N LEU A 453 -22.43 14.93 -7.89
CA LEU A 453 -23.72 15.61 -7.99
C LEU A 453 -24.26 15.64 -9.43
N ALA A 454 -23.38 15.77 -10.43
CA ALA A 454 -23.77 15.73 -11.83
C ALA A 454 -24.11 14.33 -12.36
N ALA A 455 -23.49 13.28 -11.79
CA ALA A 455 -23.64 11.87 -12.17
C ALA A 455 -24.65 11.08 -11.29
N PRO A 456 -25.72 11.73 -10.80
CA PRO A 456 -26.58 11.37 -9.65
C PRO A 456 -26.08 10.33 -8.62
N ASN A 457 -24.80 10.36 -8.23
CA ASN A 457 -24.25 9.37 -7.29
C ASN A 457 -24.29 9.89 -5.84
N TYR A 458 -25.50 9.93 -5.27
CA TYR A 458 -25.77 10.54 -3.97
C TYR A 458 -24.98 9.96 -2.80
N THR A 459 -24.60 8.67 -2.87
CA THR A 459 -23.79 8.03 -1.80
C THR A 459 -22.37 8.59 -1.76
N LEU A 460 -21.75 8.75 -2.94
CA LEU A 460 -20.42 9.33 -3.03
C LEU A 460 -20.44 10.83 -2.74
N ALA A 461 -21.45 11.55 -3.22
CA ALA A 461 -21.62 12.97 -2.92
C ALA A 461 -21.77 13.23 -1.40
N LEU A 462 -22.56 12.41 -0.69
CA LEU A 462 -22.66 12.49 0.77
C LEU A 462 -21.31 12.24 1.45
N THR A 463 -20.56 11.25 0.96
CA THR A 463 -19.23 10.92 1.49
C THR A 463 -18.26 12.09 1.29
N ASP A 464 -18.25 12.70 0.11
CA ASP A 464 -17.42 13.89 -0.15
C ASP A 464 -17.77 15.07 0.74
N ILE A 465 -19.07 15.32 0.97
CA ILE A 465 -19.53 16.37 1.89
C ILE A 465 -19.02 16.11 3.31
N VAL A 466 -19.14 14.87 3.79
CA VAL A 466 -18.62 14.48 5.10
C VAL A 466 -17.10 14.71 5.17
N LEU A 467 -16.36 14.31 4.14
CA LEU A 467 -14.91 14.51 4.08
C LEU A 467 -14.51 15.99 4.02
N LEU A 468 -15.26 16.82 3.30
CA LEU A 468 -15.04 18.26 3.24
C LEU A 468 -15.30 18.93 4.58
N ILE A 469 -16.39 18.57 5.27
CA ILE A 469 -16.70 19.08 6.62
C ILE A 469 -15.58 18.71 7.59
N LEU A 470 -15.10 17.47 7.51
CA LEU A 470 -14.00 16.99 8.36
C LEU A 470 -12.68 17.69 8.04
N ALA A 471 -12.33 17.82 6.76
CA ALA A 471 -11.14 18.54 6.35
C ALA A 471 -11.20 20.01 6.81
N ALA A 472 -12.34 20.68 6.66
CA ALA A 472 -12.56 22.03 7.18
C ALA A 472 -12.42 22.08 8.72
N GLY A 473 -12.99 21.11 9.43
CA GLY A 473 -12.86 20.99 10.88
C GLY A 473 -11.41 20.84 11.33
N VAL A 474 -10.62 20.02 10.64
CA VAL A 474 -9.17 19.87 10.87
C VAL A 474 -8.43 21.18 10.66
N VAL A 475 -8.76 21.92 9.59
CA VAL A 475 -8.16 23.23 9.30
C VAL A 475 -8.43 24.21 10.44
N VAL A 476 -9.69 24.32 10.85
CA VAL A 476 -10.10 25.22 11.95
C VAL A 476 -9.39 24.85 13.25
N LEU A 477 -9.36 23.55 13.60
CA LEU A 477 -8.68 23.08 14.81
C LEU A 477 -7.17 23.36 14.78
N THR A 478 -6.55 23.17 13.61
CA THR A 478 -5.13 23.43 13.40
C THR A 478 -4.82 24.92 13.59
N PHE A 479 -5.58 25.81 12.96
CA PHE A 479 -5.43 27.25 13.14
C PHE A 479 -5.61 27.68 14.59
N LYS A 480 -6.67 27.19 15.26
CA LYS A 480 -6.92 27.49 16.67
C LYS A 480 -5.77 27.04 17.56
N TYR A 481 -5.21 25.86 17.30
CA TYR A 481 -4.06 25.34 18.04
C TYR A 481 -2.81 26.22 17.87
N PHE A 482 -2.43 26.56 16.64
CA PHE A 482 -1.25 27.40 16.40
C PHE A 482 -1.42 28.84 16.90
N TYR A 483 -2.63 29.39 16.81
CA TYR A 483 -2.96 30.69 17.40
C TYR A 483 -2.73 30.68 18.92
N ASN A 484 -3.25 29.66 19.61
CA ASN A 484 -3.06 29.50 21.05
C ASN A 484 -1.59 29.23 21.43
N LEU A 485 -0.86 28.46 20.62
CA LEU A 485 0.56 28.19 20.83
C LEU A 485 1.39 29.49 20.74
N ARG A 486 1.11 30.34 19.74
CA ARG A 486 1.75 31.65 19.61
C ARG A 486 1.45 32.54 20.82
N ALA A 487 0.20 32.55 21.28
CA ALA A 487 -0.19 33.30 22.48
C ALA A 487 0.57 32.83 23.73
N ARG A 488 0.77 31.52 23.89
CA ARG A 488 1.56 30.95 24.99
C ARG A 488 3.03 31.35 24.92
N PHE A 489 3.67 31.24 23.75
CA PHE A 489 5.06 31.68 23.59
C PHE A 489 5.24 33.18 23.80
N ALA A 490 4.27 34.01 23.39
CA ALA A 490 4.29 35.43 23.67
C ALA A 490 4.18 35.73 25.18
N LEU A 491 3.35 34.97 25.91
CA LEU A 491 3.24 35.05 27.37
C LEU A 491 4.50 34.57 28.09
N GLU A 492 5.14 33.49 27.63
CA GLU A 492 6.40 33.00 28.18
C GLU A 492 7.57 33.93 27.90
N ALA A 493 7.61 34.59 26.74
CA ALA A 493 8.63 35.59 26.42
C ALA A 493 8.44 36.93 27.17
N ALA A 494 7.22 37.19 27.66
CA ALA A 494 6.90 38.36 28.46
C ALA A 494 7.13 38.16 29.98
N LYS A 495 7.38 36.92 30.42
CA LYS A 495 7.79 36.56 31.78
C LYS A 495 9.29 36.40 31.84
#